data_AF-A0A1F8SF88-F1
#
_entry.id   AF-A0A1F8SF88-F1
#
_cell.length_a   1.000
_cell.length_b   1.000
_cell.length_c   1.000
_cell.angle_alpha   90.00
_cell.angle_beta   90.00
_cell.angle_gamma   90.00
#
_symmetry.space_group_name_H-M   'P 1'
#
loop_
_entity.id
_entity.type
_entity.pdbx_description
1 polymer ?
#
loop_
_entity_poly.entity_id
_entity_poly.type
_entity_poly.pdbx_seq_one_letter_code
_entity_poly.pdbx_strand_id
1 'polypeptide(L)'
;MRLAVLGIAFALVAAIGVANPSPAAAAGMKVVIIVGPVGSSTSNYITNAKRYASQARSYGATVVEIYSPNATWAKVKAAAQGAKVLIYLGHGNGSPSPYGVWSRYTKDGFGLNKAAGSGNSNTKYWGEYYIQTYLRLAPNAVVILNRLCYASGNSEWGSANPTKSVAKQRVDNYGAGFLRTGAKAVFAEGITNASFVLYGIFRTSRTIGTIFRSSSNWSGAYDFQFASVRNAAFKAWLDPYAPSRYYRSVIGNLSLTATTIRGS
;
A
#
# COMPACT_ATOMS: atom_id res chain seq x y z
N MET A 1 -78.89 32.17 39.90
CA MET A 1 -78.85 30.86 39.21
C MET A 1 -78.02 31.01 37.95
N ARG A 2 -76.88 30.29 37.89
CA ARG A 2 -76.03 29.90 36.73
C ARG A 2 -74.55 29.95 37.14
N LEU A 3 -74.09 28.86 37.75
CA LEU A 3 -72.68 28.51 37.89
C LEU A 3 -72.16 28.05 36.52
N ALA A 4 -71.03 28.60 36.09
CA ALA A 4 -70.25 28.08 34.97
C ALA A 4 -69.19 27.11 35.52
N VAL A 5 -69.25 25.85 35.11
CA VAL A 5 -68.26 24.81 35.41
C VAL A 5 -67.22 24.84 34.29
N LEU A 6 -65.97 25.19 34.61
CA LEU A 6 -64.83 25.03 33.72
C LEU A 6 -64.25 23.61 33.92
N GLY A 7 -64.39 22.76 32.90
CA GLY A 7 -63.76 21.46 32.83
C GLY A 7 -62.27 21.60 32.46
N ILE A 8 -61.40 21.01 33.27
CA ILE A 8 -59.96 20.90 33.00
C ILE A 8 -59.74 19.67 32.11
N ALA A 9 -59.29 19.90 30.87
CA ALA A 9 -58.82 18.84 29.99
C ALA A 9 -57.32 18.58 30.26
N PHE A 10 -56.99 17.37 30.71
CA PHE A 10 -55.61 16.89 30.80
C PHE A 10 -55.09 16.58 29.38
N ALA A 11 -54.12 17.36 28.90
CA ALA A 11 -53.37 17.03 27.69
C ALA A 11 -52.25 16.04 28.04
N LEU A 12 -52.36 14.81 27.50
CA LEU A 12 -51.34 13.77 27.60
C LEU A 12 -50.21 14.09 26.61
N VAL A 13 -49.04 14.51 27.09
CA VAL A 13 -47.84 14.69 26.26
C VAL A 13 -47.16 13.34 26.08
N ALA A 14 -47.33 12.73 24.91
CA ALA A 14 -46.56 11.58 24.49
C ALA A 14 -45.12 12.02 24.14
N ALA A 15 -44.16 11.66 24.99
CA ALA A 15 -42.75 11.87 24.71
C ALA A 15 -42.28 10.90 23.61
N ILE A 16 -42.14 11.41 22.38
CA ILE A 16 -41.51 10.68 21.28
C ILE A 16 -40.01 10.68 21.55
N GLY A 17 -39.49 9.59 22.11
CA GLY A 17 -38.06 9.38 22.27
C GLY A 17 -37.40 9.30 20.88
N VAL A 18 -36.75 10.39 20.47
CA VAL A 18 -35.91 10.42 19.27
C VAL A 18 -34.70 9.54 19.56
N ALA A 19 -34.74 8.29 19.09
CA ALA A 19 -33.56 7.45 19.07
C ALA A 19 -32.52 8.13 18.16
N ASN A 20 -31.53 8.78 18.77
CA ASN A 20 -30.38 9.28 18.03
C ASN A 20 -29.73 8.08 17.34
N PRO A 21 -29.66 8.02 16.00
CA PRO A 21 -28.89 6.99 15.34
C PRO A 21 -27.45 7.12 15.85
N SER A 22 -26.95 6.05 16.46
CA SER A 22 -25.52 5.95 16.75
C SER A 22 -24.79 6.19 15.43
N PRO A 23 -23.77 7.08 15.37
CA PRO A 23 -22.99 7.24 14.16
C PRO A 23 -22.53 5.86 13.72
N ALA A 24 -22.91 5.44 12.52
CA ALA A 24 -22.29 4.27 11.91
C ALA A 24 -20.79 4.55 11.96
N ALA A 25 -20.05 3.77 12.75
CA ALA A 25 -18.60 3.91 12.84
C ALA A 25 -18.10 3.89 11.39
N ALA A 26 -17.54 5.01 10.92
CA ALA A 26 -17.07 5.12 9.55
C ALA A 26 -16.19 3.89 9.29
N ALA A 27 -16.62 3.04 8.35
CA ALA A 27 -15.97 1.76 8.13
C ALA A 27 -14.47 2.02 7.94
N GLY A 28 -13.65 1.45 8.83
CA GLY A 28 -12.22 1.71 8.83
C GLY A 28 -11.58 1.38 7.50
N MET A 29 -10.45 2.04 7.19
CA MET A 29 -9.77 1.85 5.91
C MET A 29 -9.51 0.36 5.62
N LYS A 30 -9.84 -0.10 4.42
CA LYS A 30 -9.51 -1.44 3.97
C LYS A 30 -8.01 -1.55 3.66
N VAL A 31 -7.33 -2.50 4.30
CA VAL A 31 -5.92 -2.82 4.07
C VAL A 31 -5.80 -4.24 3.54
N VAL A 32 -5.05 -4.42 2.45
CA VAL A 32 -4.78 -5.74 1.88
C VAL A 32 -3.29 -6.02 2.01
N ILE A 33 -2.92 -7.15 2.60
CA ILE A 33 -1.53 -7.54 2.82
C ILE A 33 -1.28 -8.88 2.15
N ILE A 34 -0.30 -8.90 1.24
CA ILE A 34 -0.01 -10.02 0.36
C ILE A 34 1.42 -10.50 0.64
N VAL A 35 1.59 -11.81 0.80
CA VAL A 35 2.90 -12.46 0.83
C VAL A 35 2.99 -13.51 -0.27
N GLY A 36 3.81 -13.25 -1.28
CA GLY A 36 4.09 -14.20 -2.36
C GLY A 36 5.04 -15.33 -1.94
N PRO A 37 5.16 -16.40 -2.76
CA PRO A 37 6.15 -17.47 -2.55
C PRO A 37 7.57 -16.92 -2.69
N VAL A 38 8.40 -17.06 -1.65
CA VAL A 38 9.83 -16.66 -1.65
C VAL A 38 10.75 -17.75 -1.08
N GLY A 39 10.40 -19.01 -1.33
CA GLY A 39 11.12 -20.17 -0.83
C GLY A 39 11.18 -20.21 0.70
N SER A 40 12.36 -20.51 1.24
CA SER A 40 12.60 -20.60 2.69
C SER A 40 12.32 -19.30 3.46
N SER A 41 12.43 -18.14 2.83
CA SER A 41 12.17 -16.84 3.44
C SER A 41 10.68 -16.55 3.71
N THR A 42 9.77 -17.39 3.21
CA THR A 42 8.33 -17.11 3.19
C THR A 42 7.76 -16.97 4.60
N SER A 43 8.16 -17.83 5.53
CA SER A 43 7.72 -17.76 6.94
C SER A 43 8.11 -16.43 7.61
N ASN A 44 9.33 -15.95 7.35
CA ASN A 44 9.78 -14.64 7.82
C ASN A 44 8.94 -13.50 7.22
N TYR A 45 8.62 -13.56 5.93
CA TYR A 45 7.80 -12.52 5.28
C TYR A 45 6.38 -12.52 5.83
N ILE A 46 5.78 -13.70 6.06
CA ILE A 46 4.48 -13.83 6.74
C ILE A 46 4.53 -13.23 8.15
N THR A 47 5.61 -13.48 8.90
CA THR A 47 5.78 -12.91 10.25
C THR A 47 5.77 -11.38 10.22
N ASN A 48 6.45 -10.76 9.25
CA ASN A 48 6.45 -9.30 9.10
C ASN A 48 5.09 -8.78 8.62
N ALA A 49 4.45 -9.48 7.69
CA ALA A 49 3.10 -9.16 7.22
C ALA A 49 2.06 -9.20 8.36
N LYS A 50 2.14 -10.18 9.26
CA LYS A 50 1.28 -10.27 10.46
C LYS A 50 1.49 -9.08 11.41
N ARG A 51 2.73 -8.58 11.55
CA ARG A 51 2.99 -7.35 12.32
C ARG A 51 2.30 -6.14 11.69
N TYR A 52 2.39 -6.00 10.36
CA TYR A 52 1.67 -4.93 9.64
C TYR A 52 0.15 -5.08 9.75
N ALA A 53 -0.37 -6.30 9.70
CA ALA A 53 -1.79 -6.59 9.88
C ALA A 53 -2.27 -6.18 11.28
N SER A 54 -1.54 -6.58 12.32
CA SER A 54 -1.83 -6.20 13.70
C SER A 54 -1.78 -4.69 13.90
N GLN A 55 -0.77 -4.02 13.33
CA GLN A 55 -0.64 -2.57 13.41
C GLN A 55 -1.82 -1.86 12.73
N ALA A 56 -2.19 -2.27 11.51
CA ALA A 56 -3.33 -1.70 10.81
C ALA A 56 -4.65 -1.91 11.57
N ARG A 57 -4.89 -3.13 12.09
CA ARG A 57 -6.06 -3.42 12.94
C ARG A 57 -6.10 -2.53 14.19
N SER A 58 -4.96 -2.30 14.84
CA SER A 58 -4.87 -1.42 16.00
C SER A 58 -5.23 0.03 15.69
N TYR A 59 -5.20 0.43 14.41
CA TYR A 59 -5.63 1.75 13.95
C TYR A 59 -7.07 1.74 13.41
N GLY A 60 -7.83 0.68 13.67
CA GLY A 60 -9.24 0.54 13.27
C GLY A 60 -9.45 0.05 11.84
N ALA A 61 -8.41 -0.47 11.16
CA ALA A 61 -8.51 -0.92 9.78
C ALA A 61 -9.18 -2.30 9.64
N THR A 62 -9.92 -2.50 8.55
CA THR A 62 -10.32 -3.85 8.11
C THR A 62 -9.21 -4.46 7.28
N VAL A 63 -8.62 -5.56 7.74
CA VAL A 63 -7.43 -6.17 7.10
C VAL A 63 -7.75 -7.50 6.43
N VAL A 64 -7.38 -7.63 5.16
CA VAL A 64 -7.39 -8.89 4.41
C VAL A 64 -5.95 -9.37 4.21
N GLU A 65 -5.64 -10.58 4.69
CA GLU A 65 -4.33 -11.21 4.57
C GLU A 65 -4.36 -12.33 3.53
N ILE A 66 -3.42 -12.31 2.59
CA ILE A 66 -3.28 -13.33 1.54
C ILE A 66 -1.85 -13.82 1.52
N TYR A 67 -1.61 -15.03 2.02
CA TYR A 67 -0.27 -15.58 2.20
C TYR A 67 -0.03 -16.83 1.36
N SER A 68 1.21 -16.98 0.89
CA SER A 68 1.73 -18.22 0.33
C SER A 68 1.58 -19.37 1.34
N PRO A 69 1.25 -20.61 0.89
CA PRO A 69 1.19 -21.10 -0.49
C PRO A 69 -0.12 -20.80 -1.23
N ASN A 70 -0.97 -19.92 -0.68
CA ASN A 70 -2.30 -19.64 -1.18
C ASN A 70 -2.45 -18.25 -1.81
N ALA A 71 -1.37 -17.51 -2.00
CA ALA A 71 -1.39 -16.16 -2.56
C ALA A 71 -1.47 -16.20 -4.09
N THR A 72 -2.64 -16.54 -4.62
CA THR A 72 -2.89 -16.60 -6.07
C THR A 72 -3.39 -15.26 -6.62
N TRP A 73 -3.21 -15.04 -7.92
CA TRP A 73 -3.73 -13.85 -8.60
C TRP A 73 -5.23 -13.66 -8.43
N ALA A 74 -6.03 -14.73 -8.51
CA ALA A 74 -7.47 -14.64 -8.34
C ALA A 74 -7.86 -14.06 -6.97
N LYS A 75 -7.22 -14.53 -5.90
CA LYS A 75 -7.44 -14.04 -4.53
C LYS A 75 -6.97 -12.59 -4.36
N VAL A 76 -5.79 -12.27 -4.87
CA VAL A 76 -5.24 -10.90 -4.84
C VAL A 76 -6.14 -9.93 -5.58
N LYS A 77 -6.54 -10.27 -6.82
CA LYS A 77 -7.44 -9.46 -7.64
C LYS A 77 -8.75 -9.18 -6.91
N ALA A 78 -9.36 -10.20 -6.31
CA ALA A 78 -10.63 -10.03 -5.58
C ALA A 78 -10.46 -9.15 -4.33
N ALA A 79 -9.43 -9.40 -3.53
CA ALA A 79 -9.22 -8.68 -2.28
C ALA A 79 -8.82 -7.21 -2.48
N ALA A 80 -8.01 -6.90 -3.50
CA ALA A 80 -7.46 -5.57 -3.72
C ALA A 80 -8.51 -4.51 -4.05
N GLN A 81 -9.70 -4.89 -4.52
CA GLN A 81 -10.74 -3.93 -4.91
C GLN A 81 -11.14 -3.03 -3.73
N GLY A 82 -11.08 -1.71 -3.94
CA GLY A 82 -11.39 -0.71 -2.93
C GLY A 82 -10.40 -0.67 -1.75
N ALA A 83 -9.24 -1.33 -1.82
CA ALA A 83 -8.24 -1.23 -0.77
C ALA A 83 -7.65 0.19 -0.74
N LYS A 84 -7.57 0.77 0.46
CA LYS A 84 -6.95 2.08 0.67
C LYS A 84 -5.44 1.97 0.92
N VAL A 85 -5.01 0.87 1.51
CA VAL A 85 -3.60 0.50 1.59
C VAL A 85 -3.43 -0.91 1.06
N LEU A 86 -2.47 -1.11 0.15
CA LEU A 86 -2.07 -2.42 -0.33
C LEU A 86 -0.59 -2.64 -0.03
N ILE A 87 -0.28 -3.71 0.70
CA ILE A 87 1.08 -4.08 1.11
C ILE A 87 1.44 -5.39 0.42
N TYR A 88 2.59 -5.43 -0.24
CA TYR A 88 3.11 -6.64 -0.86
C TYR A 88 4.53 -6.95 -0.39
N LEU A 89 4.73 -8.19 0.04
CA LEU A 89 6.03 -8.78 0.30
C LEU A 89 6.21 -9.99 -0.60
N GLY A 90 7.35 -10.11 -1.29
CA GLY A 90 7.60 -11.26 -2.14
C GLY A 90 8.76 -11.07 -3.10
N HIS A 91 8.78 -11.85 -4.18
CA HIS A 91 9.72 -11.60 -5.27
C HIS A 91 9.35 -10.33 -6.04
N GLY A 92 10.37 -9.58 -6.42
CA GLY A 92 10.25 -8.49 -7.38
C GLY A 92 10.76 -8.93 -8.75
N ASN A 93 10.17 -8.39 -9.81
CA ASN A 93 10.64 -8.63 -11.18
C ASN A 93 10.66 -7.30 -11.93
N GLY A 94 11.55 -6.40 -11.54
CA GLY A 94 11.51 -5.03 -12.04
C GLY A 94 12.17 -4.87 -13.40
N SER A 95 11.92 -3.75 -14.08
CA SER A 95 12.59 -3.40 -15.33
C SER A 95 13.39 -2.09 -15.22
N PRO A 96 14.66 -2.05 -15.63
CA PRO A 96 15.45 -3.15 -16.21
C PRO A 96 15.95 -4.17 -15.17
N SER A 97 16.09 -5.42 -15.59
CA SER A 97 16.67 -6.53 -14.80
C SER A 97 17.47 -7.47 -15.73
N PRO A 98 18.36 -8.32 -15.19
CA PRO A 98 19.10 -9.30 -16.00
C PRO A 98 18.22 -10.36 -16.66
N TYR A 99 16.96 -10.50 -16.25
CA TYR A 99 16.02 -11.53 -16.75
C TYR A 99 15.31 -11.11 -18.05
N GLY A 100 16.07 -10.67 -19.04
CA GLY A 100 15.58 -10.35 -20.38
C GLY A 100 14.89 -8.98 -20.53
N VAL A 101 14.42 -8.73 -21.75
CA VAL A 101 13.79 -7.46 -22.15
C VAL A 101 12.50 -7.17 -21.41
N TRP A 102 12.06 -5.91 -21.47
CA TRP A 102 10.79 -5.47 -20.91
C TRP A 102 9.61 -6.30 -21.41
N SER A 103 8.80 -6.79 -20.48
CA SER A 103 7.50 -7.40 -20.77
C SER A 103 6.47 -6.93 -19.76
N ARG A 104 5.45 -6.21 -20.25
CA ARG A 104 4.34 -5.72 -19.42
C ARG A 104 3.57 -6.83 -18.69
N TYR A 105 3.72 -8.09 -19.10
CA TYR A 105 2.99 -9.22 -18.51
C TYR A 105 3.71 -9.83 -17.32
N THR A 106 5.02 -9.65 -17.19
CA THR A 106 5.81 -10.29 -16.12
C THR A 106 6.55 -9.30 -15.25
N LYS A 107 6.87 -8.10 -15.77
CA LYS A 107 7.67 -7.11 -15.06
C LYS A 107 6.83 -6.11 -14.27
N ASP A 108 7.38 -5.56 -13.21
CA ASP A 108 6.81 -4.42 -12.46
C ASP A 108 5.42 -4.70 -11.86
N GLY A 109 5.30 -5.83 -11.17
CA GLY A 109 4.08 -6.25 -10.49
C GLY A 109 4.35 -7.26 -9.37
N PHE A 110 3.56 -8.33 -9.30
CA PHE A 110 3.65 -9.33 -8.22
C PHE A 110 4.26 -10.66 -8.68
N GLY A 111 5.03 -11.30 -7.81
CA GLY A 111 5.36 -12.71 -7.86
C GLY A 111 4.43 -13.49 -6.92
N LEU A 112 3.46 -14.21 -7.47
CA LEU A 112 2.39 -14.88 -6.73
C LEU A 112 2.45 -16.39 -6.91
N ASN A 113 1.76 -17.16 -6.07
CA ASN A 113 1.62 -18.60 -6.28
C ASN A 113 0.90 -18.85 -7.62
N LYS A 114 1.50 -19.67 -8.49
CA LYS A 114 0.89 -20.11 -9.76
C LYS A 114 -0.43 -20.85 -9.50
N ALA A 115 -0.41 -21.73 -8.50
CA ALA A 115 -1.57 -22.49 -8.02
C ALA A 115 -1.57 -22.49 -6.48
N ALA A 116 -2.76 -22.53 -5.88
CA ALA A 116 -2.91 -22.57 -4.44
C ALA A 116 -2.41 -23.91 -3.88
N GLY A 117 -1.81 -23.89 -2.69
CA GLY A 117 -1.38 -25.08 -1.97
C GLY A 117 -0.10 -25.74 -2.50
N SER A 118 0.46 -25.32 -3.65
CA SER A 118 1.66 -25.95 -4.23
C SER A 118 2.99 -25.34 -3.73
N GLY A 119 3.06 -25.08 -2.43
CA GLY A 119 4.28 -24.65 -1.74
C GLY A 119 4.73 -23.21 -2.01
N ASN A 120 5.94 -22.92 -1.54
CA ASN A 120 6.51 -21.56 -1.49
C ASN A 120 7.52 -21.25 -2.61
N SER A 121 7.65 -22.13 -3.61
CA SER A 121 8.59 -21.99 -4.74
C SER A 121 7.91 -22.00 -6.11
N ASN A 122 6.57 -21.98 -6.17
CA ASN A 122 5.80 -22.09 -7.41
C ASN A 122 5.41 -20.72 -8.02
N THR A 123 6.36 -19.81 -8.09
CA THR A 123 6.13 -18.40 -8.45
C THR A 123 5.66 -18.22 -9.89
N LYS A 124 4.61 -17.43 -10.10
CA LYS A 124 4.22 -16.84 -11.39
C LYS A 124 4.19 -15.32 -11.27
N TYR A 125 4.80 -14.65 -12.24
CA TYR A 125 4.82 -13.19 -12.29
C TYR A 125 3.59 -12.62 -13.01
N TRP A 126 3.00 -11.60 -12.40
CA TRP A 126 1.87 -10.82 -12.90
C TRP A 126 2.31 -9.36 -12.96
N GLY A 127 2.79 -8.95 -14.13
CA GLY A 127 3.39 -7.64 -14.37
C GLY A 127 2.40 -6.49 -14.52
N GLU A 128 2.92 -5.32 -14.90
CA GLU A 128 2.22 -4.03 -14.98
C GLU A 128 0.84 -4.12 -15.64
N TYR A 129 0.71 -4.88 -16.74
CA TYR A 129 -0.55 -5.07 -17.45
C TYR A 129 -1.66 -5.56 -16.51
N TYR A 130 -1.38 -6.57 -15.69
CA TYR A 130 -2.37 -7.13 -14.80
C TYR A 130 -2.74 -6.17 -13.67
N ILE A 131 -1.74 -5.46 -13.13
CA ILE A 131 -1.93 -4.47 -12.08
C ILE A 131 -2.87 -3.36 -12.55
N GLN A 132 -2.53 -2.69 -13.66
CA GLN A 132 -3.32 -1.56 -14.16
C GLN A 132 -4.71 -1.97 -14.68
N THR A 133 -4.83 -3.14 -15.30
CA THR A 133 -6.08 -3.54 -15.97
C THR A 133 -7.12 -4.01 -14.95
N TYR A 134 -6.71 -4.70 -13.89
CA TYR A 134 -7.66 -5.43 -13.03
C TYR A 134 -7.74 -4.95 -11.59
N LEU A 135 -6.81 -4.14 -11.11
CA LEU A 135 -6.91 -3.58 -9.76
C LEU A 135 -7.61 -2.22 -9.80
N ARG A 136 -8.60 -2.04 -8.92
CA ARG A 136 -9.23 -0.76 -8.64
C ARG A 136 -9.09 -0.48 -7.16
N LEU A 137 -7.99 0.17 -6.78
CA LEU A 137 -7.78 0.61 -5.41
C LEU A 137 -8.73 1.79 -5.11
N ALA A 138 -8.96 2.06 -3.82
CA ALA A 138 -9.74 3.24 -3.44
C ALA A 138 -9.04 4.53 -3.93
N PRO A 139 -9.79 5.63 -4.16
CA PRO A 139 -9.18 6.93 -4.44
C PRO A 139 -8.15 7.29 -3.37
N ASN A 140 -7.03 7.89 -3.79
CA ASN A 140 -5.92 8.28 -2.90
C ASN A 140 -5.25 7.12 -2.16
N ALA A 141 -5.36 5.89 -2.66
CA ALA A 141 -4.73 4.73 -2.03
C ALA A 141 -3.19 4.86 -1.97
N VAL A 142 -2.60 4.08 -1.07
CA VAL A 142 -1.14 3.93 -0.95
C VAL A 142 -0.76 2.47 -1.15
N VAL A 143 0.29 2.25 -1.93
CA VAL A 143 0.93 0.94 -2.09
C VAL A 143 2.24 0.92 -1.33
N ILE A 144 2.50 -0.19 -0.63
CA ILE A 144 3.73 -0.44 0.12
C ILE A 144 4.34 -1.74 -0.42
N LEU A 145 5.46 -1.61 -1.10
CA LEU A 145 6.27 -2.71 -1.60
C LEU A 145 7.39 -2.96 -0.58
N ASN A 146 7.40 -4.11 0.08
CA ASN A 146 8.39 -4.39 1.11
C ASN A 146 9.14 -5.71 0.88
N ARG A 147 10.48 -5.66 0.97
CA ARG A 147 11.38 -6.81 0.80
C ARG A 147 11.31 -7.50 -0.56
N LEU A 148 11.19 -6.72 -1.63
CA LEU A 148 11.28 -7.21 -3.02
C LEU A 148 12.38 -6.49 -3.78
N CYS A 149 12.98 -7.20 -4.73
CA CYS A 149 14.04 -6.68 -5.58
C CYS A 149 13.51 -5.64 -6.57
N TYR A 150 14.38 -4.73 -6.99
CA TYR A 150 14.15 -3.74 -8.04
C TYR A 150 13.18 -2.60 -7.72
N ALA A 151 12.15 -2.82 -6.91
CA ALA A 151 11.11 -1.81 -6.64
C ALA A 151 11.65 -0.51 -6.03
N SER A 152 12.68 -0.56 -5.17
CA SER A 152 13.32 0.62 -4.59
C SER A 152 14.49 1.16 -5.41
N GLY A 153 14.72 0.61 -6.61
CA GLY A 153 15.87 0.89 -7.45
C GLY A 153 17.07 -0.04 -7.22
N ASN A 154 17.02 -0.96 -6.23
CA ASN A 154 18.08 -1.93 -5.96
C ASN A 154 18.23 -2.99 -7.06
N SER A 155 19.33 -3.73 -7.00
CA SER A 155 19.47 -5.05 -7.62
C SER A 155 19.02 -6.16 -6.66
N GLU A 156 19.10 -7.40 -7.12
CA GLU A 156 18.96 -8.57 -6.24
C GLU A 156 20.07 -8.64 -5.20
N TRP A 157 19.80 -9.34 -4.10
CA TRP A 157 20.80 -9.58 -3.08
C TRP A 157 22.01 -10.31 -3.67
N GLY A 158 23.21 -9.87 -3.32
CA GLY A 158 24.47 -10.41 -3.86
C GLY A 158 24.83 -9.97 -5.29
N SER A 159 23.92 -9.28 -6.01
CA SER A 159 24.22 -8.74 -7.33
C SER A 159 24.95 -7.40 -7.27
N ALA A 160 25.59 -7.02 -8.38
CA ALA A 160 26.21 -5.72 -8.53
C ALA A 160 25.21 -4.57 -8.31
N ASN A 161 25.69 -3.51 -7.65
CA ASN A 161 24.89 -2.31 -7.42
C ASN A 161 24.58 -1.62 -8.76
N PRO A 162 23.34 -1.12 -8.95
CA PRO A 162 22.98 -0.44 -10.17
C PRO A 162 23.55 0.99 -10.23
N THR A 163 23.57 1.56 -11.43
CA THR A 163 23.82 2.99 -11.62
C THR A 163 22.60 3.81 -11.16
N LYS A 164 22.81 5.11 -10.90
CA LYS A 164 21.72 6.05 -10.58
C LYS A 164 20.64 6.09 -11.66
N SER A 165 21.03 6.03 -12.94
CA SER A 165 20.09 6.01 -14.06
C SER A 165 19.19 4.76 -14.03
N VAL A 166 19.79 3.59 -13.83
CA VAL A 166 19.05 2.31 -13.71
C VAL A 166 18.11 2.33 -12.49
N ALA A 167 18.56 2.84 -11.35
CA ALA A 167 17.73 2.95 -10.16
C ALA A 167 16.49 3.85 -10.37
N LYS A 168 16.68 5.02 -11.02
CA LYS A 168 15.58 5.91 -11.42
C LYS A 168 14.57 5.17 -12.30
N GLN A 169 15.06 4.48 -13.33
CA GLN A 169 14.22 3.76 -14.28
C GLN A 169 13.40 2.65 -13.60
N ARG A 170 14.03 1.89 -12.70
CA ARG A 170 13.35 0.84 -11.93
C ARG A 170 12.24 1.39 -11.05
N VAL A 171 12.50 2.44 -10.26
CA VAL A 171 11.46 3.05 -9.40
C VAL A 171 10.30 3.58 -10.23
N ASP A 172 10.59 4.25 -11.34
CA ASP A 172 9.57 4.82 -12.21
C ASP A 172 8.70 3.74 -12.87
N ASN A 173 9.33 2.70 -13.43
CA ASN A 173 8.61 1.61 -14.07
C ASN A 173 7.80 0.78 -13.06
N TYR A 174 8.38 0.39 -11.92
CA TYR A 174 7.71 -0.44 -10.92
C TYR A 174 6.47 0.27 -10.34
N GLY A 175 6.54 1.58 -10.12
CA GLY A 175 5.43 2.37 -9.62
C GLY A 175 4.31 2.60 -10.63
N ALA A 176 4.61 2.62 -11.93
CA ALA A 176 3.70 3.10 -12.97
C ALA A 176 2.35 2.36 -13.00
N GLY A 177 2.36 1.03 -12.95
CA GLY A 177 1.15 0.22 -12.96
C GLY A 177 0.24 0.50 -11.76
N PHE A 178 0.82 0.57 -10.56
CA PHE A 178 0.09 0.84 -9.32
C PHE A 178 -0.52 2.24 -9.30
N LEU A 179 0.20 3.25 -9.78
CA LEU A 179 -0.30 4.63 -9.83
C LEU A 179 -1.51 4.79 -10.77
N ARG A 180 -1.73 3.86 -11.71
CA ARG A 180 -2.92 3.81 -12.57
C ARG A 180 -4.13 3.10 -11.93
N THR A 181 -3.99 2.55 -10.72
CA THR A 181 -5.06 1.80 -10.04
C THR A 181 -5.92 2.65 -9.10
N GLY A 182 -5.60 3.93 -8.91
CA GLY A 182 -6.17 4.82 -7.89
C GLY A 182 -5.17 5.21 -6.79
N ALA A 183 -4.02 4.53 -6.73
CA ALA A 183 -2.95 4.90 -5.83
C ALA A 183 -2.37 6.28 -6.17
N LYS A 184 -2.00 7.03 -5.13
CA LYS A 184 -1.30 8.32 -5.25
C LYS A 184 0.11 8.29 -4.69
N ALA A 185 0.51 7.18 -4.07
CA ALA A 185 1.89 6.94 -3.66
C ALA A 185 2.20 5.45 -3.66
N VAL A 186 3.43 5.11 -4.06
CA VAL A 186 4.02 3.78 -3.96
C VAL A 186 5.32 3.91 -3.18
N PHE A 187 5.34 3.37 -1.96
CA PHE A 187 6.56 3.24 -1.16
C PHE A 187 7.24 1.92 -1.49
N ALA A 188 8.57 1.91 -1.57
CA ALA A 188 9.37 0.70 -1.67
C ALA A 188 10.45 0.69 -0.59
N GLU A 189 10.40 -0.33 0.27
CA GLU A 189 11.36 -0.58 1.34
C GLU A 189 11.99 -1.95 1.09
N GLY A 190 13.14 -1.99 0.42
CA GLY A 190 13.76 -3.21 -0.12
C GLY A 190 14.37 -4.13 0.94
N ILE A 191 14.71 -3.60 2.12
CA ILE A 191 15.34 -4.36 3.23
C ILE A 191 14.65 -4.08 4.57
N THR A 192 14.31 -2.81 4.78
CA THR A 192 13.84 -2.22 6.04
C THR A 192 12.37 -2.50 6.32
N ASN A 193 11.88 -2.12 7.51
CA ASN A 193 10.47 -2.22 7.87
C ASN A 193 9.65 -1.07 7.27
N ALA A 194 8.37 -1.31 7.00
CA ALA A 194 7.46 -0.30 6.45
C ALA A 194 6.41 0.20 7.48
N SER A 195 6.58 -0.11 8.76
CA SER A 195 5.61 0.24 9.82
C SER A 195 5.43 1.74 10.01
N PHE A 196 6.47 2.53 9.75
CA PHE A 196 6.38 4.00 9.83
C PHE A 196 5.41 4.58 8.78
N VAL A 197 5.27 3.93 7.62
CA VAL A 197 4.34 4.35 6.56
C VAL A 197 2.90 4.17 7.05
N LEU A 198 2.58 3.02 7.67
CA LEU A 198 1.28 2.77 8.28
C LEU A 198 0.98 3.79 9.37
N TYR A 199 1.93 4.03 10.29
CA TYR A 199 1.75 5.07 11.32
C TYR A 199 1.48 6.44 10.69
N GLY A 200 2.28 6.84 9.70
CA GLY A 200 2.12 8.11 8.99
C GLY A 200 0.73 8.27 8.37
N ILE A 201 0.26 7.25 7.65
CA ILE A 201 -1.04 7.26 6.96
C ILE A 201 -2.21 7.27 7.94
N PHE A 202 -2.15 6.53 9.04
CA PHE A 202 -3.29 6.37 9.94
C PHE A 202 -3.35 7.39 11.07
N ARG A 203 -2.20 7.91 11.53
CA ARG A 203 -2.11 8.63 12.81
C ARG A 203 -1.60 10.06 12.70
N THR A 204 -1.29 10.55 11.50
CA THR A 204 -0.72 11.89 11.31
C THR A 204 -1.44 12.68 10.22
N SER A 205 -1.14 13.97 10.09
CA SER A 205 -1.53 14.81 8.96
C SER A 205 -0.38 15.04 7.97
N ARG A 206 0.73 14.30 8.11
CA ARG A 206 1.96 14.47 7.33
C ARG A 206 1.70 14.26 5.84
N THR A 207 2.47 14.94 5.00
CA THR A 207 2.52 14.65 3.57
C THR A 207 3.24 13.33 3.31
N ILE A 208 3.01 12.73 2.14
CA ILE A 208 3.73 11.52 1.69
C ILE A 208 5.24 11.68 1.78
N GLY A 209 5.79 12.84 1.36
CA GLY A 209 7.21 13.13 1.46
C GLY A 209 7.71 13.19 2.91
N THR A 210 6.95 13.82 3.81
CA THR A 210 7.31 13.85 5.25
C THR A 210 7.20 12.47 5.89
N ILE A 211 6.25 11.63 5.48
CA ILE A 211 6.17 10.22 5.92
C ILE A 211 7.41 9.47 5.46
N PHE A 212 7.83 9.62 4.19
CA PHE A 212 9.03 8.96 3.67
C PHE A 212 10.29 9.31 4.47
N ARG A 213 10.42 10.57 4.87
CA ARG A 213 11.51 11.05 5.72
C ARG A 213 11.44 10.62 7.17
N SER A 214 10.29 10.18 7.67
CA SER A 214 10.13 9.78 9.07
C SER A 214 10.56 8.34 9.36
N SER A 215 11.15 7.64 8.38
CA SER A 215 11.80 6.36 8.65
C SER A 215 12.99 6.58 9.57
N SER A 216 13.19 5.68 10.53
CA SER A 216 14.41 5.65 11.35
C SER A 216 15.67 5.35 10.52
N ASN A 217 15.51 4.86 9.29
CA ASN A 217 16.59 4.59 8.34
C ASN A 217 16.74 5.74 7.32
N TRP A 218 16.23 6.93 7.61
CA TRP A 218 16.45 8.10 6.78
C TRP A 218 17.92 8.49 6.82
N SER A 219 18.61 8.41 5.68
CA SER A 219 19.99 8.89 5.55
C SER A 219 19.97 10.38 5.25
N GLY A 220 19.30 10.78 4.16
CA GLY A 220 19.28 12.17 3.68
C GLY A 220 20.62 12.70 3.17
N ALA A 221 21.70 11.92 3.25
CA ALA A 221 23.01 12.34 2.76
C ALA A 221 23.14 12.19 1.23
N TYR A 222 22.38 11.27 0.64
CA TYR A 222 22.48 10.91 -0.79
C TYR A 222 21.12 10.96 -1.50
N ASP A 223 20.11 11.54 -0.84
CA ASP A 223 18.76 11.53 -1.36
C ASP A 223 18.65 12.40 -2.62
N PHE A 224 17.71 12.05 -3.48
CA PHE A 224 17.41 12.86 -4.65
C PHE A 224 16.00 12.59 -5.14
N GLN A 225 15.45 13.61 -5.80
CA GLN A 225 14.15 13.55 -6.45
C GLN A 225 14.29 13.64 -7.97
N PHE A 226 13.30 13.11 -8.67
CA PHE A 226 13.15 13.31 -10.11
C PHE A 226 11.66 13.23 -10.52
N ALA A 227 11.30 13.89 -11.61
CA ALA A 227 9.98 13.77 -12.20
C ALA A 227 9.84 12.39 -12.87
N SER A 228 8.70 11.73 -12.66
CA SER A 228 8.37 10.49 -13.36
C SER A 228 8.19 10.76 -14.86
N VAL A 229 8.85 9.98 -15.71
CA VAL A 229 8.63 10.03 -17.17
C VAL A 229 7.42 9.20 -17.58
N ARG A 230 7.01 8.25 -16.73
CA ARG A 230 5.83 7.39 -16.94
C ARG A 230 4.52 8.07 -16.51
N ASN A 231 4.59 9.08 -15.64
CA ASN A 231 3.47 9.87 -15.16
C ASN A 231 3.91 11.28 -14.71
N ALA A 232 3.74 12.26 -15.60
CA ALA A 232 4.22 13.63 -15.40
C ALA A 232 3.64 14.35 -14.16
N ALA A 233 2.52 13.87 -13.60
CA ALA A 233 1.93 14.44 -12.39
C ALA A 233 2.65 14.01 -11.09
N PHE A 234 3.58 13.06 -11.17
CA PHE A 234 4.23 12.46 -10.01
C PHE A 234 5.75 12.64 -10.00
N LYS A 235 6.29 12.66 -8.78
CA LYS A 235 7.73 12.70 -8.52
C LYS A 235 8.13 11.46 -7.75
N ALA A 236 9.34 10.97 -8.03
CA ALA A 236 10.00 9.96 -7.26
C ALA A 236 11.05 10.58 -6.34
N TRP A 237 11.23 10.00 -5.16
CA TRP A 237 12.25 10.33 -4.19
C TRP A 237 12.93 9.05 -3.74
N LEU A 238 14.25 8.98 -3.88
CA LEU A 238 15.07 7.89 -3.34
C LEU A 238 15.93 8.43 -2.21
N ASP A 239 16.16 7.57 -1.21
CA ASP A 239 17.07 7.82 -0.09
C ASP A 239 18.08 6.66 -0.03
N PRO A 240 19.14 6.71 -0.86
CA PRO A 240 20.18 5.69 -0.86
C PRO A 240 20.95 5.70 0.46
N TYR A 241 21.27 4.51 0.98
CA TYR A 241 22.11 4.38 2.18
C TYR A 241 23.54 4.89 1.92
N ALA A 242 24.04 4.64 0.72
CA ALA A 242 25.32 5.09 0.19
C ALA A 242 25.19 5.22 -1.34
N PRO A 243 26.18 5.81 -2.05
CA PRO A 243 26.17 5.82 -3.51
C PRO A 243 25.90 4.43 -4.09
N SER A 244 24.97 4.35 -5.02
CA SER A 244 24.49 3.12 -5.66
C SER A 244 23.78 2.08 -4.76
N ARG A 245 23.53 2.37 -3.47
CA ARG A 245 22.86 1.45 -2.52
C ARG A 245 21.39 1.88 -2.27
N TYR A 246 20.49 1.50 -3.18
CA TYR A 246 19.10 1.97 -3.21
C TYR A 246 18.11 1.05 -2.49
N TYR A 247 17.80 1.27 -1.21
CA TYR A 247 16.89 0.40 -0.47
C TYR A 247 15.55 1.04 -0.12
N ARG A 248 15.38 2.34 -0.40
CA ARG A 248 14.22 3.11 -0.01
C ARG A 248 13.84 4.10 -1.11
N SER A 249 12.58 4.08 -1.49
CA SER A 249 12.03 5.05 -2.42
C SER A 249 10.54 5.30 -2.20
N VAL A 250 10.05 6.43 -2.67
CA VAL A 250 8.63 6.70 -2.84
C VAL A 250 8.40 7.36 -4.19
N ILE A 251 7.34 7.00 -4.89
CA ILE A 251 6.90 7.67 -6.13
C ILE A 251 5.41 7.98 -6.05
N GLY A 252 5.03 9.21 -6.40
CA GLY A 252 3.64 9.65 -6.34
C GLY A 252 3.49 11.16 -6.14
N ASN A 253 2.37 11.56 -5.53
CA ASN A 253 2.14 12.93 -5.09
C ASN A 253 2.75 13.12 -3.69
N LEU A 254 3.98 13.62 -3.65
CA LEU A 254 4.74 13.79 -2.40
C LEU A 254 4.11 14.82 -1.44
N SER A 255 3.25 15.72 -1.96
CA SER A 255 2.56 16.75 -1.17
C SER A 255 1.20 16.30 -0.64
N LEU A 256 0.69 15.14 -1.08
CA LEU A 256 -0.59 14.61 -0.61
C LEU A 256 -0.53 14.33 0.89
N THR A 257 -1.52 14.81 1.65
CA THR A 257 -1.56 14.60 3.10
C THR A 257 -2.18 13.24 3.46
N ALA A 258 -1.76 12.68 4.59
CA ALA A 258 -2.39 11.49 5.16
C ALA A 258 -3.89 11.71 5.48
N THR A 259 -4.27 12.94 5.83
CA THR A 259 -5.67 13.35 6.02
C THR A 259 -6.48 13.18 4.72
N THR A 260 -5.95 13.65 3.58
CA THR A 260 -6.57 13.45 2.26
C THR A 260 -6.65 11.98 1.83
N ILE A 261 -5.69 11.14 2.25
CA ILE A 261 -5.71 9.69 1.99
C ILE A 261 -6.87 9.04 2.74
N ARG A 262 -7.03 9.38 4.03
CA ARG A 262 -8.12 8.90 4.88
C ARG A 262 -9.49 9.39 4.41
N GLY A 263 -9.56 10.56 3.78
CA GLY A 263 -10.83 11.19 3.37
C GLY A 263 -11.54 11.89 4.53
N SER A 264 -10.77 12.29 5.55
CA SER A 264 -11.18 13.08 6.72
C SER A 264 -10.70 14.51 6.61
#